data_AF-A0A1F7I6T1-F1
#
_entry.id   AF-A0A1F7I6T1-F1
#
_cell.length_a   1.000
_cell.length_b   1.000
_cell.length_c   1.000
_cell.angle_alpha   90.00
_cell.angle_beta   90.00
_cell.angle_gamma   90.00
#
_symmetry.space_group_name_H-M   'P 1'
#
loop_
_entity.id
_entity.type
_entity.pdbx_description
1 polymer ?
#
loop_
_entity_poly.entity_id
_entity_poly.type
_entity_poly.pdbx_seq_one_letter_code
_entity_poly.pdbx_strand_id
1 'polypeptide(L)'
;MESPHSLEVSLKSLEKIAQKVAGKSYKIVSKSLNKRVDSTTKFCTFVNSAANGLLQEEGFPSEYIEYENPNDRGLPSHAFIRIIDTSSQILIDFQYKQYVSEELQKRVPDSMIVFYNSKDELDAGLSSHKIEPQYFHKWIEELFWNR
;
A
#
# COMPACT_ATOMS: atom_id res chain seq x y z
N MET A 1 22.17 -17.66 -22.25
CA MET A 1 21.76 -16.42 -21.56
C MET A 1 20.41 -16.70 -20.94
N GLU A 2 20.36 -16.78 -19.61
CA GLU A 2 19.13 -17.06 -18.87
C GLU A 2 18.19 -15.85 -18.97
N SER A 3 16.92 -16.12 -19.27
CA SER A 3 15.87 -15.10 -19.40
C SER A 3 15.49 -14.61 -18.00
N PRO A 4 15.54 -13.30 -17.71
CA PRO A 4 15.11 -12.78 -16.42
C PRO A 4 13.60 -12.92 -16.35
N HIS A 5 13.15 -13.85 -15.50
CA HIS A 5 11.79 -14.12 -15.07
C HIS A 5 10.75 -13.05 -15.45
N SER A 6 9.98 -13.31 -16.51
CA SER A 6 8.65 -12.72 -16.66
C SER A 6 7.74 -13.33 -15.59
N LEU A 7 7.80 -12.78 -14.38
CA LEU A 7 6.83 -13.06 -13.33
C LEU A 7 5.52 -12.38 -13.74
N GLU A 8 4.77 -13.00 -14.66
CA GLU A 8 3.35 -12.72 -14.79
C GLU A 8 2.68 -13.18 -13.49
N VAL A 9 2.71 -12.32 -12.47
CA VAL A 9 2.07 -12.59 -11.20
C VAL A 9 0.58 -12.36 -11.39
N SER A 10 -0.19 -13.45 -11.44
CA SER A 10 -1.65 -13.33 -11.42
C SER A 10 -2.12 -12.53 -10.20
N LEU A 11 -3.20 -11.76 -10.33
CA LEU A 11 -3.79 -10.96 -9.22
C LEU A 11 -3.94 -11.79 -7.93
N LYS A 12 -4.43 -13.03 -8.05
CA LYS A 12 -4.59 -13.96 -6.92
C LYS A 12 -3.26 -14.33 -6.26
N SER A 13 -2.21 -14.50 -7.05
CA SER A 13 -0.86 -14.77 -6.55
C SER A 13 -0.31 -13.56 -5.81
N LEU A 14 -0.52 -12.35 -6.34
CA LEU A 14 -0.05 -11.12 -5.71
C LEU A 14 -0.79 -10.82 -4.40
N GLU A 15 -2.12 -11.00 -4.38
CA GLU A 15 -2.92 -10.90 -3.15
C GLU A 15 -2.41 -11.82 -2.05
N LYS A 16 -2.12 -13.08 -2.40
CA LYS A 16 -1.58 -14.05 -1.45
C LYS A 16 -0.21 -13.64 -0.92
N ILE A 17 0.66 -13.09 -1.77
CA ILE A 17 1.99 -12.59 -1.38
C ILE A 17 1.84 -11.35 -0.49
N ALA A 18 0.99 -10.40 -0.87
CA ALA A 18 0.71 -9.20 -0.11
C ALA A 18 0.20 -9.56 1.30
N GLN A 19 -0.75 -10.49 1.44
CA GLN A 19 -1.21 -10.94 2.75
C GLN A 19 -0.11 -11.61 3.58
N LYS A 20 0.73 -12.46 2.97
CA LYS A 20 1.90 -13.08 3.61
C LYS A 20 2.87 -12.00 4.12
N VAL A 21 3.19 -11.01 3.29
CA VAL A 21 4.07 -9.89 3.62
C VAL A 21 3.47 -9.06 4.75
N ALA A 22 2.20 -8.67 4.65
CA ALA A 22 1.49 -7.92 5.68
C ALA A 22 1.64 -8.59 7.06
N GLY A 23 1.29 -9.88 7.14
CA GLY A 23 1.37 -10.64 8.40
C GLY A 23 2.78 -10.74 8.98
N LYS A 24 3.82 -10.81 8.13
CA LYS A 24 5.22 -10.77 8.57
C LYS A 24 5.60 -9.38 9.09
N SER A 25 5.27 -8.31 8.36
CA SER A 25 5.55 -6.93 8.74
C SER A 25 4.91 -6.56 10.08
N TYR A 26 3.64 -6.90 10.26
CA TYR A 26 2.95 -6.74 11.53
C TYR A 26 3.67 -7.43 12.69
N LYS A 27 4.20 -8.64 12.50
CA LYS A 27 4.95 -9.36 13.53
C LYS A 27 6.30 -8.71 13.83
N ILE A 28 6.98 -8.16 12.83
CA ILE A 28 8.25 -7.43 13.01
C ILE A 28 7.99 -6.16 13.81
N VAL A 29 7.04 -5.34 13.36
CA VAL A 29 6.69 -4.07 14.01
C VAL A 29 6.16 -4.29 15.43
N SER A 30 5.25 -5.25 15.65
CA SER A 30 4.68 -5.53 16.97
C SER A 30 5.67 -6.14 17.98
N LYS A 31 6.73 -6.82 17.51
CA LYS A 31 7.83 -7.27 18.38
C LYS A 31 8.79 -6.13 18.73
N SER A 32 9.01 -5.20 17.81
CA SER A 32 9.89 -4.05 17.99
C SER A 32 9.27 -2.91 18.79
N LEU A 33 7.93 -2.79 18.79
CA LEU A 33 7.20 -1.82 19.59
C LEU A 33 6.81 -2.45 20.94
N ASN A 34 7.38 -1.95 22.04
CA ASN A 34 6.91 -2.30 23.37
C ASN A 34 5.42 -1.94 23.51
N LYS A 35 4.57 -2.97 23.64
CA LYS A 35 3.13 -2.97 23.98
C LYS A 35 2.50 -1.58 24.20
N ARG A 36 2.08 -0.93 23.11
CA ARG A 36 0.88 -0.05 22.97
C ARG A 36 1.06 0.76 21.69
N VAL A 37 0.52 0.23 20.60
CA VAL A 37 0.26 1.03 19.41
C VAL A 37 -0.97 1.86 19.73
N ASP A 38 -0.75 3.12 20.08
CA ASP A 38 -1.78 4.14 20.11
C ASP A 38 -2.20 4.44 18.66
N SER A 39 -3.50 4.61 18.42
CA SER A 39 -4.08 5.16 17.19
C SER A 39 -3.42 6.43 16.62
N THR A 40 -2.63 7.17 17.41
CA THR A 40 -1.87 8.35 16.95
C THR A 40 -0.49 8.03 16.36
N THR A 41 0.02 6.81 16.54
CA THR A 41 1.31 6.43 15.94
C THR A 41 1.17 6.28 14.43
N LYS A 42 2.18 6.73 13.67
CA LYS A 42 2.35 6.55 12.21
C LYS A 42 2.52 5.06 11.85
N PHE A 43 1.57 4.24 12.25
CA PHE A 43 1.63 2.79 12.15
C PHE A 43 1.60 2.33 10.68
N CYS A 44 0.95 3.12 9.80
CA CYS A 44 1.04 2.96 8.35
C CYS A 44 2.47 3.09 7.80
N THR A 45 3.23 4.11 8.21
CA THR A 45 4.65 4.28 7.86
C THR A 45 5.45 3.03 8.24
N PHE A 46 5.32 2.55 9.49
CA PHE A 46 6.09 1.38 9.95
C PHE A 46 5.71 0.08 9.22
N VAL A 47 4.41 -0.21 9.08
CA VAL A 47 3.95 -1.45 8.44
C VAL A 47 4.31 -1.45 6.95
N ASN A 48 4.06 -0.36 6.24
CA ASN A 48 4.34 -0.28 4.81
C ASN A 48 5.85 -0.19 4.53
N SER A 49 6.66 0.43 5.40
CA SER A 49 8.13 0.41 5.29
C SER A 49 8.70 -1.00 5.47
N ALA A 50 8.29 -1.70 6.55
CA ALA A 50 8.73 -3.09 6.78
C ALA A 50 8.26 -4.03 5.65
N ALA A 51 7.03 -3.84 5.16
CA ALA A 51 6.51 -4.62 4.06
C ALA A 51 7.24 -4.36 2.74
N ASN A 52 7.67 -3.12 2.47
CA ASN A 52 8.50 -2.82 1.32
C ASN A 52 9.81 -3.62 1.35
N GLY A 53 10.50 -3.66 2.50
CA GLY A 53 11.72 -4.45 2.66
C GLY A 53 11.50 -5.94 2.38
N LEU A 54 10.41 -6.51 2.92
CA LEU A 54 10.06 -7.91 2.67
C LEU A 54 9.68 -8.21 1.21
N LEU A 55 9.05 -7.25 0.51
CA LEU A 55 8.76 -7.39 -0.92
C LEU A 55 10.06 -7.39 -1.74
N GLN A 56 11.00 -6.50 -1.42
CA GLN A 56 12.33 -6.47 -2.05
C GLN A 56 13.11 -7.77 -1.79
N GLU A 57 13.06 -8.32 -0.56
CA GLU A 57 13.66 -9.62 -0.22
C GLU A 57 13.04 -10.79 -1.02
N GLU A 58 11.74 -10.73 -1.33
CA GLU A 58 11.06 -11.74 -2.14
C GLU A 58 11.22 -11.47 -3.66
N GLY A 59 12.05 -10.50 -4.05
CA GLY A 59 12.43 -10.24 -5.45
C GLY A 59 11.54 -9.24 -6.19
N PHE A 60 10.65 -8.52 -5.50
CA PHE A 60 9.79 -7.53 -6.12
C PHE A 60 10.46 -6.14 -6.14
N PRO A 61 10.58 -5.49 -7.32
CA PRO A 61 11.10 -4.12 -7.42
C PRO A 61 10.05 -3.14 -6.88
N SER A 62 10.11 -2.88 -5.57
CA SER A 62 9.15 -2.02 -4.87
C SER A 62 9.77 -0.75 -4.31
N GLU A 63 8.96 0.31 -4.26
CA GLU A 63 9.27 1.64 -3.73
C GLU A 63 8.29 1.97 -2.60
N TYR A 64 8.84 2.36 -1.46
CA TYR A 64 8.08 2.94 -0.36
C TYR A 64 7.80 4.41 -0.66
N ILE A 65 6.54 4.82 -0.52
CA ILE A 65 6.10 6.19 -0.75
C ILE A 65 5.41 6.67 0.52
N GLU A 66 5.88 7.80 1.05
CA GLU A 66 5.28 8.47 2.20
C GLU A 66 4.88 9.88 1.82
N TYR A 67 3.65 10.20 2.18
CA TYR A 67 3.10 11.54 2.03
C TYR A 67 3.11 12.24 3.39
N GLU A 68 3.85 13.34 3.45
CA GLU A 68 3.81 14.30 4.53
C GLU A 68 3.50 15.68 3.93
N ASN A 69 2.26 16.16 4.04
CA ASN A 69 1.96 17.54 3.65
C ASN A 69 1.94 18.46 4.88
N PRO A 70 2.98 19.28 5.08
CA PRO A 70 3.02 20.22 6.20
C PRO A 70 1.99 21.35 6.07
N ASN A 71 1.40 21.55 4.89
CA ASN A 71 0.43 22.61 4.62
C ASN A 71 -1.03 22.14 4.73
N ASP A 72 -1.29 20.84 4.79
CA ASP A 72 -2.63 20.28 4.83
C ASP A 72 -3.06 19.99 6.28
N ARG A 73 -3.51 21.05 6.96
CA ARG A 73 -3.78 21.06 8.42
C ARG A 73 -4.91 20.11 8.87
N GLY A 74 -5.52 19.36 7.97
CA GLY A 74 -6.68 18.51 8.26
C GLY A 74 -6.47 17.01 8.06
N LEU A 75 -5.36 16.57 7.46
CA LEU A 75 -5.23 15.18 7.01
C LEU A 75 -3.95 14.49 7.54
N PRO A 76 -4.06 13.27 8.11
CA PRO A 76 -2.91 12.55 8.64
C PRO A 76 -1.98 12.08 7.51
N SER A 77 -0.67 12.10 7.79
CA SER A 77 0.38 11.51 6.95
C SER A 77 0.08 10.05 6.64
N HIS A 78 0.46 9.58 5.46
CA HIS A 78 0.22 8.19 5.06
C HIS A 78 1.34 7.61 4.22
N ALA A 79 1.49 6.29 4.27
CA ALA A 79 2.49 5.58 3.51
C ALA A 79 1.89 4.39 2.77
N PHE A 80 2.45 4.07 1.61
CA PHE A 80 2.05 2.97 0.74
C PHE A 80 3.23 2.47 -0.06
N ILE A 81 3.05 1.37 -0.79
CA ILE A 81 4.09 0.72 -1.58
C ILE A 81 3.68 0.73 -3.05
N ARG A 82 4.61 1.09 -3.92
CA ARG A 82 4.47 0.87 -5.35
C ARG A 82 5.38 -0.28 -5.79
N ILE A 83 4.89 -1.19 -6.59
CA ILE A 83 5.71 -2.13 -7.38
C ILE A 83 5.69 -1.65 -8.83
N ILE A 84 6.87 -1.57 -9.45
CA ILE A 84 6.99 -1.28 -10.88
C ILE A 84 7.25 -2.61 -11.58
N ASP A 85 6.21 -3.19 -12.17
CA ASP A 85 6.35 -4.33 -13.07
C ASP A 85 6.35 -3.84 -14.53
N THR A 86 7.02 -4.60 -15.39
CA THR A 86 7.28 -4.30 -16.81
C THR A 86 6.05 -3.92 -17.64
N SER A 87 4.84 -4.30 -17.20
CA SER A 87 3.58 -4.05 -17.91
C SER A 87 2.56 -3.23 -17.13
N SER A 88 2.76 -2.98 -15.82
CA SER A 88 1.81 -2.25 -14.97
C SER A 88 2.45 -1.76 -13.68
N GLN A 89 1.98 -0.61 -13.18
CA GLN A 89 2.28 -0.20 -11.81
C GLN A 89 1.27 -0.84 -10.86
N ILE A 90 1.74 -1.20 -9.67
CA ILE A 90 0.89 -1.81 -8.65
C ILE A 90 1.02 -1.02 -7.37
N LEU A 91 -0.10 -0.52 -6.85
CA LEU A 91 -0.18 0.14 -5.56
C LEU A 91 -0.62 -0.89 -4.51
N ILE A 92 0.14 -0.99 -3.42
CA ILE A 92 -0.16 -1.85 -2.28
C ILE A 92 -0.23 -1.01 -1.01
N ASP A 93 -1.26 -1.22 -0.21
CA ASP A 93 -1.36 -0.64 1.12
C ASP A 93 -2.01 -1.61 2.11
N PHE A 94 -1.28 -1.90 3.18
CA PHE A 94 -1.73 -2.80 4.24
C PHE A 94 -2.57 -2.11 5.31
N GLN A 95 -2.55 -0.78 5.39
CA GLN A 95 -3.29 0.01 6.39
C GLN A 95 -4.44 0.83 5.80
N TYR A 96 -4.79 0.64 4.52
CA TYR A 96 -5.81 1.46 3.84
C TYR A 96 -7.17 1.46 4.54
N LYS A 97 -7.51 0.41 5.30
CA LYS A 97 -8.77 0.29 6.05
C LYS A 97 -8.99 1.42 7.06
N GLN A 98 -7.94 2.13 7.47
CA GLN A 98 -8.06 3.33 8.31
C GLN A 98 -8.83 4.48 7.60
N TYR A 99 -8.98 4.41 6.27
CA TYR A 99 -9.76 5.35 5.45
C TYR A 99 -11.10 4.78 4.97
N VAL A 100 -11.48 3.60 5.48
CA VAL A 100 -12.74 2.93 5.17
C VAL A 100 -13.63 2.97 6.41
N SER A 101 -14.92 3.25 6.24
CA SER A 101 -15.87 3.29 7.35
C SER A 101 -15.94 1.94 8.08
N GLU A 102 -16.19 1.95 9.40
CA GLU A 102 -16.21 0.74 10.23
C GLU A 102 -17.18 -0.34 9.70
N GLU A 103 -18.32 0.08 9.15
CA GLU A 103 -19.29 -0.83 8.53
C GLU A 103 -18.69 -1.59 7.34
N LEU A 104 -17.90 -0.89 6.52
CA LEU A 104 -17.34 -1.41 5.28
C LEU A 104 -16.04 -2.18 5.50
N GLN A 105 -15.29 -1.93 6.58
CA GLN A 105 -14.00 -2.60 6.86
C GLN A 105 -14.07 -4.13 6.88
N LYS A 106 -15.22 -4.71 7.27
CA LYS A 106 -15.46 -6.17 7.29
C LYS A 106 -15.73 -6.75 5.90
N ARG A 107 -16.07 -5.91 4.91
CA ARG A 107 -16.50 -6.31 3.55
C ARG A 107 -15.41 -6.11 2.50
N VAL A 108 -14.32 -5.43 2.87
CA VAL A 108 -13.19 -5.12 1.98
C VAL A 108 -11.96 -5.96 2.38
N PRO A 109 -11.06 -6.29 1.42
CA PRO A 109 -9.91 -7.16 1.68
C PRO A 109 -8.96 -6.58 2.73
N ASP A 110 -8.16 -7.40 3.40
CA ASP A 110 -7.21 -6.91 4.43
C ASP A 110 -6.08 -6.04 3.88
N SER A 111 -5.81 -6.14 2.59
CA SER A 111 -4.83 -5.32 1.86
C SER A 111 -5.48 -4.70 0.64
N MET A 112 -5.12 -3.46 0.32
CA MET A 112 -5.45 -2.85 -0.96
C MET A 112 -4.39 -3.20 -1.97
N ILE A 113 -4.82 -3.62 -3.17
CA ILE A 113 -3.95 -3.87 -4.32
C ILE A 113 -4.62 -3.29 -5.56
N VAL A 114 -3.97 -2.32 -6.19
CA VAL A 114 -4.50 -1.65 -7.39
C VAL A 114 -3.47 -1.73 -8.50
N PHE A 115 -3.87 -2.30 -9.63
CA PHE A 115 -3.11 -2.27 -10.87
C PHE A 115 -3.50 -1.03 -11.65
N TYR A 116 -2.52 -0.26 -12.10
CA TYR A 116 -2.78 0.98 -12.82
C TYR A 116 -1.63 1.34 -13.78
N ASN A 117 -2.02 1.98 -14.88
CA ASN A 117 -1.16 2.62 -15.87
C ASN A 117 -1.60 4.08 -16.12
N SER A 118 -2.74 4.47 -15.56
CA SER A 118 -3.31 5.82 -15.67
C SER A 118 -3.93 6.27 -14.35
N LYS A 119 -4.17 7.58 -14.22
CA LYS A 119 -4.86 8.16 -13.06
C LYS A 119 -6.27 7.58 -12.91
N ASP A 120 -7.01 7.42 -14.01
CA ASP A 120 -8.38 6.93 -13.99
C ASP A 120 -8.48 5.48 -13.50
N GLU A 121 -7.51 4.64 -13.89
CA GLU A 121 -7.41 3.26 -13.36
C GLU A 121 -7.09 3.24 -11.87
N LEU A 122 -6.20 4.13 -11.41
CA LEU A 122 -5.93 4.28 -9.99
C LEU A 122 -7.18 4.74 -9.22
N ASP A 123 -7.87 5.78 -9.70
CA ASP A 123 -9.13 6.30 -9.14
C ASP A 123 -10.21 5.20 -9.02
N ALA A 124 -10.40 4.42 -10.09
CA ALA A 124 -11.34 3.30 -10.10
C ALA A 124 -10.92 2.20 -9.11
N GLY A 125 -9.62 1.91 -9.03
CA GLY A 125 -9.06 0.94 -8.10
C GLY A 125 -9.27 1.34 -6.64
N LEU A 126 -8.95 2.58 -6.27
CA LEU A 126 -9.18 3.11 -4.92
C LEU A 126 -10.68 3.08 -4.55
N SER A 127 -11.55 3.45 -5.49
CA SER A 127 -13.01 3.40 -5.33
C SER A 127 -13.53 1.98 -5.08
N SER A 128 -12.97 0.98 -5.77
CA SER A 128 -13.37 -0.41 -5.57
C SER A 128 -13.07 -0.94 -4.16
N HIS A 129 -12.05 -0.37 -3.51
CA HIS A 129 -11.67 -0.63 -2.11
C HIS A 129 -12.47 0.20 -1.08
N LYS A 130 -13.49 0.93 -1.52
CA LYS A 130 -14.38 1.75 -0.66
C LYS A 130 -13.66 2.86 0.12
N ILE A 131 -12.50 3.29 -0.37
CA ILE A 131 -11.87 4.51 0.10
C ILE A 131 -12.73 5.68 -0.40
N GLU A 132 -12.97 6.67 0.45
CA GLU A 132 -13.73 7.85 0.03
C GLU A 132 -12.87 8.75 -0.88
N PRO A 133 -13.44 9.38 -1.92
CA PRO A 133 -12.69 10.20 -2.87
C PRO A 133 -11.89 11.34 -2.24
N GLN A 134 -12.37 11.87 -1.11
CA GLN A 134 -11.66 12.87 -0.34
C GLN A 134 -10.32 12.39 0.23
N TYR A 135 -10.02 11.09 0.19
CA TYR A 135 -8.70 10.55 0.53
C TYR A 135 -7.87 10.17 -0.70
N PHE A 136 -8.42 10.20 -1.93
CA PHE A 136 -7.72 9.76 -3.15
C PHE A 136 -6.55 10.67 -3.53
N HIS A 137 -6.73 11.98 -3.37
CA HIS A 137 -5.70 12.97 -3.73
C HIS A 137 -4.35 12.67 -3.06
N LYS A 138 -4.36 12.07 -1.85
CA LYS A 138 -3.17 11.66 -1.09
C LYS A 138 -2.28 10.63 -1.78
N TRP A 139 -2.86 9.75 -2.60
CA TRP A 139 -2.11 8.73 -3.33
C TRP A 139 -1.79 9.18 -4.76
N ILE A 140 -2.69 9.93 -5.38
CA ILE A 140 -2.61 10.28 -6.79
C ILE A 140 -1.56 11.36 -7.05
N GLU A 141 -1.46 12.37 -6.19
CA GLU A 141 -0.51 13.47 -6.40
C GLU A 141 0.94 12.98 -6.38
N GLU A 142 1.33 12.13 -5.42
CA GLU A 142 2.69 11.58 -5.34
C GLU A 142 3.02 10.62 -6.49
N LEU A 143 2.02 9.89 -6.99
CA LEU A 143 2.23 8.89 -8.04
C LEU A 143 2.28 9.48 -9.44
N PHE A 144 1.64 10.62 -9.68
CA PHE A 144 1.50 11.22 -11.01
C PHE A 144 2.05 12.64 -11.16
N TRP A 145 2.12 13.44 -10.09
CA TRP A 145 2.41 14.89 -10.20
C TRP A 145 3.80 15.30 -9.68
N ASN A 146 4.44 14.47 -8.84
CA ASN A 146 5.81 14.71 -8.34
C ASN A 146 6.93 14.04 -9.17
N ARG A 147 6.68 13.72 -10.46
CA ARG A 147 7.71 13.24 -11.40
C ARG A 147 7.61 13.90 -12.77
#